data_AF-A0AAN8BZH0-F1
#
_entry.id   AF-A0AAN8BZH0-F1
#
_cell.length_a   1.000
_cell.length_b   1.000
_cell.length_c   1.000
_cell.angle_alpha   90.00
_cell.angle_beta   90.00
_cell.angle_gamma   90.00
#
_symmetry.space_group_name_H-M   'P 1'
#
loop_
_entity.id
_entity.type
_entity.pdbx_description
1 polymer ?
#
loop_
_entity_poly.entity_id
_entity_poly.type
_entity_poly.pdbx_seq_one_letter_code
_entity_poly.pdbx_strand_id
1 'polypeptide(L)'
;MSYELQPVAHSLELGYTHTYAQFYSQDEFCHYNMFNHHFFDGKASSAVLQAFLTESGGGKLLMVADPPFGGLVKPLANTFSLLSQAWREPQSSDGSGADMPMMWIFPYFFEPRILECLPSLTMLDYQVDYDNHPLYKHGKTGRKQSPVRIFTNISPKDIVLPKDEGYRFCSVCQRFVLSLNKHCAKCNVCPSKDGREWKHCSTCEKCVKPSWRHCAPCGRCALPDHPCGLSEGTEGCFNCGSLKHKRKACPVQDSQRTRSNRPNAKSGSKNVSHCPNQKPKAKRKSGAARRAKKLAAQSE
;
A
#
# COMPACT_ATOMS: atom_id res chain seq x y z
N MET A 1 8.18 -35.92 30.95
CA MET A 1 7.82 -34.67 30.24
C MET A 1 8.09 -34.89 28.77
N SER A 2 7.04 -35.03 27.95
CA SER A 2 7.16 -34.96 26.50
C SER A 2 7.34 -33.50 26.10
N TYR A 3 8.49 -33.16 25.52
CA TYR A 3 8.63 -31.88 24.83
C TYR A 3 7.85 -32.00 23.52
N GLU A 4 6.70 -31.34 23.43
CA GLU A 4 6.09 -31.08 22.13
C GLU A 4 7.07 -30.19 21.35
N LEU A 5 7.66 -30.74 20.30
CA LEU A 5 8.42 -29.97 19.33
C LEU A 5 7.47 -28.93 18.75
N GLN A 6 7.82 -27.65 18.86
CA GLN A 6 7.09 -26.59 18.18
C GLN A 6 7.07 -26.93 16.68
N PRO A 7 5.92 -26.81 15.99
CA PRO A 7 5.85 -27.08 14.56
C PRO A 7 6.77 -26.12 13.82
N VAL A 8 7.79 -26.67 13.15
CA VAL A 8 8.73 -25.89 12.34
C VAL A 8 8.00 -25.46 11.07
N ALA A 9 7.89 -24.15 10.86
CA ALA A 9 7.39 -23.60 9.60
C ALA A 9 8.56 -23.37 8.64
N HIS A 10 8.48 -23.95 7.44
CA HIS A 10 9.45 -23.70 6.37
C HIS A 10 9.09 -22.39 5.64
N SER A 11 10.09 -21.64 5.18
CA SER A 11 9.88 -20.35 4.51
C SER A 11 10.85 -20.14 3.36
N LEU A 12 10.32 -19.72 2.21
CA LEU A 12 11.08 -19.29 1.03
C LEU A 12 10.87 -17.78 0.81
N GLU A 13 11.95 -17.00 0.88
CA GLU A 13 11.95 -15.54 0.67
C GLU A 13 12.16 -15.19 -0.81
N LEU A 14 11.23 -14.44 -1.40
CA LEU A 14 11.28 -13.97 -2.79
C LEU A 14 11.66 -12.48 -2.86
N GLY A 15 12.94 -12.17 -2.66
CA GLY A 15 13.42 -10.81 -2.44
C GLY A 15 14.18 -10.16 -3.61
N TYR A 16 13.98 -8.86 -3.83
CA TYR A 16 14.73 -8.06 -4.82
C TYR A 16 16.15 -7.70 -4.37
N THR A 17 16.44 -7.74 -3.06
CA THR A 17 17.72 -7.27 -2.53
C THR A 17 18.69 -8.44 -2.37
N HIS A 18 19.54 -8.64 -3.38
CA HIS A 18 20.54 -9.71 -3.45
C HIS A 18 21.45 -9.85 -2.19
N THR A 19 21.62 -8.81 -1.37
CA THR A 19 22.43 -8.94 -0.13
C THR A 19 21.84 -9.94 0.87
N TYR A 20 20.56 -10.31 0.77
CA TYR A 20 19.97 -11.37 1.60
C TYR A 20 20.48 -12.78 1.25
N ALA A 21 20.96 -13.01 0.02
CA ALA A 21 21.58 -14.28 -0.38
C ALA A 21 22.92 -14.59 0.35
N GLN A 22 23.39 -13.69 1.22
CA GLN A 22 24.55 -13.92 2.11
C GLN A 22 24.15 -14.55 3.46
N PHE A 23 22.85 -14.58 3.79
CA PHE A 23 22.32 -15.03 5.08
C PHE A 23 21.41 -16.26 4.97
N TYR A 24 20.94 -16.59 3.77
CA TYR A 24 20.01 -17.69 3.47
C TYR A 24 20.66 -18.69 2.51
N SER A 25 20.25 -19.95 2.57
CA SER A 25 20.62 -20.97 1.58
C SER A 25 19.83 -20.78 0.26
N GLN A 26 20.21 -21.56 -0.77
CA GLN A 26 19.61 -21.46 -2.12
C GLN A 26 18.14 -21.96 -2.17
N ASP A 27 17.74 -22.76 -1.19
CA ASP A 27 16.39 -23.26 -0.95
C ASP A 27 15.55 -22.34 -0.04
N GLU A 28 16.18 -21.37 0.64
CA GLU A 28 15.51 -20.37 1.50
C GLU A 28 15.33 -19.00 0.83
N PHE A 29 16.12 -18.66 -0.20
CA PHE A 29 16.05 -17.35 -0.86
C PHE A 29 16.15 -17.43 -2.38
N CYS A 30 15.24 -16.74 -3.09
CA CYS A 30 15.31 -16.51 -4.52
C CYS A 30 15.42 -15.02 -4.84
N HIS A 31 16.44 -14.63 -5.62
CA HIS A 31 16.57 -13.26 -6.11
C HIS A 31 15.47 -12.98 -7.15
N TYR A 32 14.52 -12.12 -6.80
CA TYR A 32 13.22 -12.03 -7.47
C TYR A 32 12.67 -10.60 -7.56
N ASN A 33 12.01 -10.29 -8.68
CA ASN A 33 11.30 -9.03 -8.89
C ASN A 33 9.78 -9.24 -8.98
N MET A 34 9.08 -8.86 -7.91
CA MET A 34 7.62 -8.94 -7.79
C MET A 34 6.81 -8.07 -8.77
N PHE A 35 7.41 -7.09 -9.45
CA PHE A 35 6.67 -6.24 -10.40
C PHE A 35 6.53 -6.85 -11.80
N ASN A 36 7.33 -7.87 -12.12
CA ASN A 36 7.34 -8.52 -13.44
C ASN A 36 7.54 -10.04 -13.37
N HIS A 37 7.40 -10.65 -12.19
CA HIS A 37 7.58 -12.09 -11.94
C HIS A 37 8.91 -12.63 -12.48
N HIS A 38 10.00 -11.87 -12.31
CA HIS A 38 11.31 -12.22 -12.86
C HIS A 38 12.25 -12.80 -11.80
N PHE A 39 12.81 -13.97 -12.08
CA PHE A 39 13.88 -14.60 -11.30
C PHE A 39 15.23 -14.28 -11.93
N PHE A 40 16.15 -13.69 -11.16
CA PHE A 40 17.45 -13.25 -11.67
C PHE A 40 18.40 -14.41 -11.94
N ASP A 41 18.34 -15.49 -11.15
CA ASP A 41 19.10 -16.73 -11.39
C ASP A 41 18.32 -17.71 -12.30
N GLY A 42 17.25 -17.22 -12.94
CA GLY A 42 16.52 -17.88 -14.01
C GLY A 42 15.84 -19.18 -13.57
N LYS A 43 16.13 -20.27 -14.31
CA LYS A 43 15.45 -21.56 -14.13
C LYS A 43 15.74 -22.21 -12.78
N ALA A 44 16.88 -21.92 -12.13
CA ALA A 44 17.23 -22.50 -10.85
C ALA A 44 16.27 -22.03 -9.74
N SER A 45 16.12 -20.72 -9.55
CA SER A 45 15.17 -20.14 -8.58
C SER A 45 13.71 -20.49 -8.89
N SER A 46 13.37 -20.57 -10.18
CA SER A 46 12.03 -21.00 -10.63
C SER A 46 11.74 -22.46 -10.23
N ALA A 47 12.73 -23.35 -10.32
CA ALA A 47 12.62 -24.73 -9.84
C ALA A 47 12.55 -24.84 -8.31
N VAL A 48 13.32 -24.02 -7.57
CA VAL A 48 13.24 -23.93 -6.10
C VAL A 48 11.82 -23.52 -5.67
N LEU A 49 11.24 -22.48 -6.27
CA LEU A 49 9.86 -22.10 -5.98
C LEU A 49 8.88 -23.23 -6.31
N GLN A 50 9.00 -23.89 -7.46
CA GLN A 50 8.08 -24.97 -7.83
C GLN A 50 8.17 -26.17 -6.87
N ALA A 51 9.37 -26.52 -6.39
CA ALA A 51 9.55 -27.52 -5.36
C ALA A 51 8.87 -27.10 -4.03
N PHE A 52 9.06 -25.85 -3.59
CA PHE A 52 8.42 -25.32 -2.38
C PHE A 52 6.88 -25.25 -2.49
N LEU A 53 6.34 -24.86 -3.65
CA LEU A 53 4.89 -24.82 -3.89
C LEU A 53 4.23 -26.21 -3.93
N THR A 54 5.01 -27.27 -4.24
CA THR A 54 4.54 -28.67 -4.29
C THR A 54 4.86 -29.48 -3.04
N GLU A 55 5.65 -28.93 -2.12
CA GLU A 55 6.01 -29.59 -0.86
C GLU A 55 4.75 -30.00 -0.08
N SER A 56 4.78 -31.18 0.55
CA SER A 56 3.65 -31.76 1.29
C SER A 56 2.33 -31.84 0.50
N GLY A 57 2.39 -31.93 -0.84
CA GLY A 57 1.21 -31.95 -1.72
C GLY A 57 0.49 -30.60 -1.82
N GLY A 58 1.17 -29.48 -1.52
CA GLY A 58 0.64 -28.11 -1.61
C GLY A 58 -0.34 -27.70 -0.49
N GLY A 59 -0.83 -28.64 0.33
CA GLY A 59 -1.97 -28.44 1.23
C GLY A 59 -1.77 -27.54 2.47
N LYS A 60 -0.59 -26.93 2.67
CA LYS A 60 -0.27 -26.11 3.86
C LYS A 60 0.61 -24.89 3.55
N LEU A 61 0.29 -24.16 2.48
CA LEU A 61 1.05 -22.97 2.07
C LEU A 61 0.29 -21.66 2.32
N LEU A 62 1.01 -20.62 2.74
CA LEU A 62 0.50 -19.26 2.93
C LEU A 62 1.48 -18.26 2.29
N MET A 63 1.02 -17.51 1.28
CA MET A 63 1.81 -16.42 0.71
C MET A 63 1.61 -15.14 1.52
N VAL A 64 2.66 -14.65 2.18
CA VAL A 64 2.68 -13.33 2.83
C VAL A 64 3.45 -12.35 1.95
N ALA A 65 2.90 -11.15 1.71
CA ALA A 65 3.52 -10.15 0.86
C ALA A 65 3.38 -8.73 1.41
N ASP A 66 4.51 -8.04 1.64
CA ASP A 66 4.57 -6.62 1.97
C ASP A 66 5.32 -5.82 0.87
N PRO A 67 4.68 -5.59 -0.28
CA PRO A 67 5.32 -4.95 -1.43
C PRO A 67 5.45 -3.42 -1.23
N PRO A 68 6.45 -2.76 -1.85
CA PRO A 68 6.69 -1.34 -1.64
C PRO A 68 5.50 -0.49 -2.09
N PHE A 69 4.95 0.31 -1.17
CA PHE A 69 3.69 1.04 -1.32
C PHE A 69 3.62 2.09 -2.43
N GLY A 70 4.78 2.46 -3.02
CA GLY A 70 4.86 3.31 -4.21
C GLY A 70 4.62 2.54 -5.53
N GLY A 71 4.53 1.21 -5.46
CA GLY A 71 4.31 0.32 -6.59
C GLY A 71 2.94 0.44 -7.23
N LEU A 72 2.83 -0.07 -8.46
CA LEU A 72 1.56 -0.23 -9.14
C LEU A 72 0.84 -1.49 -8.63
N VAL A 73 -0.40 -1.33 -8.16
CA VAL A 73 -1.24 -2.43 -7.62
C VAL A 73 -1.46 -3.55 -8.66
N LYS A 74 -1.72 -3.19 -9.92
CA LYS A 74 -2.08 -4.17 -10.97
C LYS A 74 -0.95 -5.14 -11.34
N PRO A 75 0.31 -4.71 -11.56
CA PRO A 75 1.44 -5.64 -11.70
C PRO A 75 1.66 -6.54 -10.49
N LEU A 76 1.53 -6.02 -9.26
CA LEU A 76 1.65 -6.84 -8.04
C LEU A 76 0.56 -7.92 -7.99
N ALA A 77 -0.71 -7.55 -8.23
CA ALA A 77 -1.82 -8.49 -8.30
C ALA A 77 -1.62 -9.55 -9.38
N ASN A 78 -1.14 -9.17 -10.58
CA ASN A 78 -0.80 -10.12 -11.65
C ASN A 78 0.26 -11.13 -11.19
N THR A 79 1.32 -10.67 -10.54
CA THR A 79 2.34 -11.54 -9.95
C THR A 79 1.76 -12.51 -8.92
N PHE A 80 0.87 -12.04 -8.03
CA PHE A 80 0.19 -12.89 -7.06
C PHE A 80 -0.72 -13.93 -7.72
N SER A 81 -1.41 -13.59 -8.81
CA SER A 81 -2.17 -14.54 -9.61
C SER A 81 -1.28 -15.61 -10.26
N LEU A 82 -0.10 -15.24 -10.76
CA LEU A 82 0.87 -16.20 -11.33
C LEU A 82 1.39 -17.18 -10.26
N LEU A 83 1.72 -16.69 -9.06
CA LEU A 83 2.11 -17.55 -7.93
C LEU A 83 0.97 -18.49 -7.50
N SER A 84 -0.26 -17.98 -7.43
CA SER A 84 -1.44 -18.82 -7.12
C SER A 84 -1.77 -19.81 -8.23
N GLN A 85 -1.44 -19.52 -9.50
CA GLN A 85 -1.57 -20.47 -10.60
C GLN A 85 -0.52 -21.58 -10.48
N ALA A 86 0.76 -21.23 -10.27
CA ALA A 86 1.84 -22.20 -10.10
C ALA A 86 1.58 -23.16 -8.93
N TRP A 87 0.99 -22.68 -7.83
CA TRP A 87 0.58 -23.52 -6.70
C TRP A 87 -0.58 -24.47 -7.02
N ARG A 88 -1.49 -24.07 -7.94
CA ARG A 88 -2.66 -24.87 -8.35
C ARG A 88 -2.36 -25.95 -9.38
N GLU A 89 -1.50 -25.66 -10.37
CA GLU A 89 -1.25 -26.57 -11.50
C GLU A 89 -0.94 -28.02 -11.07
N PRO A 90 -0.10 -28.27 -10.03
CA PRO A 90 0.20 -29.62 -9.54
C PRO A 90 -0.94 -30.31 -8.78
N GLN A 91 -1.94 -29.57 -8.28
CA GLN A 91 -3.06 -30.07 -7.48
C GLN A 91 -4.31 -30.40 -8.31
N SER A 92 -4.20 -30.35 -9.63
CA SER A 92 -5.33 -30.38 -10.57
C SER A 92 -6.05 -31.73 -10.72
N SER A 93 -5.70 -32.77 -9.94
CA SER A 93 -6.44 -34.04 -9.90
C SER A 93 -7.81 -33.93 -9.21
N ASP A 94 -7.94 -33.07 -8.19
CA ASP A 94 -9.09 -33.06 -7.27
C ASP A 94 -10.10 -31.93 -7.53
N GLY A 95 -9.92 -31.17 -8.62
CA GLY A 95 -10.91 -30.20 -9.12
C GLY A 95 -11.24 -29.02 -8.20
N SER A 96 -10.59 -28.88 -7.04
CA SER A 96 -10.86 -27.77 -6.12
C SER A 96 -10.28 -26.47 -6.70
N GLY A 97 -11.15 -25.59 -7.17
CA GLY A 97 -10.78 -24.28 -7.74
C GLY A 97 -10.33 -23.24 -6.70
N ALA A 98 -9.73 -23.66 -5.59
CA ALA A 98 -9.32 -22.79 -4.50
C ALA A 98 -8.17 -21.86 -4.94
N ASP A 99 -8.23 -20.59 -4.53
CA ASP A 99 -7.07 -19.70 -4.60
C ASP A 99 -6.06 -20.06 -3.51
N MET A 100 -4.76 -19.89 -3.80
CA MET A 100 -3.70 -20.03 -2.80
C MET A 100 -3.96 -19.09 -1.61
N PRO A 101 -3.93 -19.57 -0.35
CA PRO A 101 -4.10 -18.70 0.81
C PRO A 101 -3.04 -17.59 0.83
N MET A 102 -3.48 -16.33 0.99
CA MET A 102 -2.57 -15.19 0.95
C MET A 102 -2.90 -14.08 1.96
N MET A 103 -1.85 -13.37 2.39
CA MET A 103 -1.92 -12.15 3.20
C MET A 103 -1.10 -11.05 2.52
N TRP A 104 -1.77 -10.14 1.82
CA TRP A 104 -1.16 -8.95 1.24
C TRP A 104 -1.25 -7.78 2.21
N ILE A 105 -0.12 -7.38 2.76
CA ILE A 105 0.04 -6.24 3.64
C ILE A 105 0.12 -4.97 2.78
N PHE A 106 -0.87 -4.07 2.88
CA PHE A 106 -0.93 -2.85 2.06
C PHE A 106 -1.78 -1.73 2.68
N PRO A 107 -1.65 -0.45 2.26
CA PRO A 107 -2.42 0.63 2.83
C PRO A 107 -3.92 0.57 2.46
N TYR A 108 -4.81 0.73 3.45
CA TYR A 108 -6.27 0.57 3.29
C TYR A 108 -6.89 1.43 2.17
N PHE A 109 -6.27 2.55 1.82
CA PHE A 109 -6.78 3.44 0.78
C PHE A 109 -6.56 2.93 -0.65
N PHE A 110 -5.85 1.81 -0.83
CA PHE A 110 -5.76 1.08 -2.10
C PHE A 110 -6.82 -0.02 -2.27
N GLU A 111 -7.61 -0.33 -1.24
CA GLU A 111 -8.64 -1.39 -1.25
C GLU A 111 -9.49 -1.43 -2.53
N PRO A 112 -10.05 -0.33 -3.08
CA PRO A 112 -10.83 -0.41 -4.32
C PRO A 112 -10.05 -0.97 -5.53
N ARG A 113 -8.74 -0.66 -5.63
CA ARG A 113 -7.87 -1.16 -6.71
C ARG A 113 -7.38 -2.57 -6.47
N ILE A 114 -7.27 -2.99 -5.21
CA ILE A 114 -6.95 -4.37 -4.84
C ILE A 114 -8.14 -5.25 -5.22
N LEU A 115 -9.35 -4.88 -4.82
CA LEU A 115 -10.58 -5.63 -5.13
C LEU A 115 -10.94 -5.63 -6.63
N GLU A 116 -10.57 -4.57 -7.37
CA GLU A 116 -10.66 -4.55 -8.84
C GLU A 116 -9.77 -5.62 -9.50
N CYS A 117 -8.63 -5.98 -8.89
CA CYS A 117 -7.70 -6.97 -9.43
C CYS A 117 -7.90 -8.38 -8.83
N LEU A 118 -8.26 -8.46 -7.55
CA LEU A 118 -8.40 -9.70 -6.76
C LEU A 118 -9.68 -9.60 -5.89
N PRO A 119 -10.86 -9.85 -6.47
CA PRO A 119 -12.15 -9.61 -5.81
C PRO A 119 -12.48 -10.60 -4.68
N SER A 120 -11.75 -11.72 -4.58
CA SER A 120 -11.87 -12.68 -3.47
C SER A 120 -11.22 -12.19 -2.16
N LEU A 121 -10.43 -11.10 -2.20
CA LEU A 121 -9.79 -10.56 -1.01
C LEU A 121 -10.75 -9.74 -0.14
N THR A 122 -10.47 -9.72 1.16
CA THR A 122 -11.16 -8.89 2.16
C THR A 122 -10.14 -8.28 3.12
N MET A 123 -10.46 -7.10 3.65
CA MET A 123 -9.54 -6.31 4.47
C MET A 123 -9.80 -6.53 5.96
N LEU A 124 -8.80 -7.06 6.66
CA LEU A 124 -8.81 -7.17 8.12
C LEU A 124 -8.65 -5.79 8.76
N ASP A 125 -9.17 -5.61 9.97
CA ASP A 125 -9.06 -4.33 10.69
C ASP A 125 -7.71 -4.15 11.42
N TYR A 126 -6.86 -5.18 11.41
CA TYR A 126 -5.56 -5.20 12.07
C TYR A 126 -4.61 -4.14 11.50
N GLN A 127 -4.06 -3.32 12.38
CA GLN A 127 -3.18 -2.21 12.04
C GLN A 127 -1.72 -2.68 12.09
N VAL A 128 -1.12 -2.90 10.91
CA VAL A 128 0.29 -3.28 10.82
C VAL A 128 1.16 -2.03 11.07
N ASP A 129 1.83 -1.97 12.21
CA ASP A 129 2.79 -0.91 12.56
C ASP A 129 4.23 -1.28 12.18
N TYR A 130 5.05 -0.26 11.89
CA TYR A 130 6.44 -0.42 11.44
C TYR A 130 7.40 0.45 12.28
N ASP A 131 8.47 -0.11 12.83
CA ASP A 131 9.43 0.66 13.64
C ASP A 131 10.05 1.86 12.90
N ASN A 132 10.43 1.61 11.65
CA ASN A 132 11.27 2.51 10.85
C ASN A 132 10.50 3.37 9.83
N HIS A 133 9.22 3.11 9.56
CA HIS A 133 8.52 3.83 8.50
C HIS A 133 8.10 5.24 8.94
N PRO A 134 8.49 6.32 8.21
CA PRO A 134 8.28 7.70 8.66
C PRO A 134 6.81 8.13 8.71
N LEU A 135 5.92 7.42 8.01
CA LEU A 135 4.49 7.76 7.91
C LEU A 135 3.53 6.69 8.44
N TYR A 136 4.01 5.46 8.67
CA TYR A 136 3.18 4.27 8.92
C TYR A 136 3.59 3.60 10.24
N LYS A 137 3.67 4.43 11.28
CA LYS A 137 3.99 4.00 12.62
C LYS A 137 3.24 4.78 13.66
N HIS A 138 2.91 4.12 14.76
CA HIS A 138 2.43 4.76 15.98
C HIS A 138 3.47 5.75 16.54
N GLY A 139 3.01 6.90 17.05
CA GLY A 139 3.84 7.76 17.90
C GLY A 139 3.72 9.27 17.70
N LYS A 140 4.43 10.02 18.55
CA LYS A 140 4.34 11.49 18.71
C LYS A 140 4.69 12.30 17.46
N THR A 141 5.44 11.74 16.51
CA THR A 141 5.88 12.40 15.27
C THR A 141 5.30 11.79 14.00
N GLY A 142 4.39 10.81 14.13
CA GLY A 142 3.76 10.08 13.02
C GLY A 142 2.26 10.36 12.92
N ARG A 143 1.53 9.47 12.23
CA ARG A 143 0.07 9.39 12.37
C ARG A 143 -0.25 8.73 13.71
N LYS A 144 -1.41 9.03 14.30
CA LYS A 144 -1.88 8.36 15.54
C LYS A 144 -2.10 6.85 15.37
N GLN A 145 -2.16 6.35 14.14
CA GLN A 145 -2.46 4.97 13.77
C GLN A 145 -1.83 4.68 12.40
N SER A 146 -1.32 3.46 12.18
CA SER A 146 -0.87 3.02 10.86
C SER A 146 -2.05 2.93 9.87
N PRO A 147 -1.86 3.29 8.59
CA PRO A 147 -2.84 3.04 7.54
C PRO A 147 -2.68 1.68 6.84
N VAL A 148 -1.72 0.83 7.26
CA VAL A 148 -1.45 -0.47 6.64
C VAL A 148 -2.33 -1.55 7.26
N ARG A 149 -2.97 -2.37 6.41
CA ARG A 149 -3.88 -3.46 6.77
C ARG A 149 -3.46 -4.73 6.03
N ILE A 150 -4.06 -5.85 6.42
CA ILE A 150 -3.91 -7.15 5.74
C ILE A 150 -5.13 -7.36 4.84
N PHE A 151 -4.88 -7.66 3.57
CA PHE A 151 -5.86 -8.15 2.59
C PHE A 151 -5.67 -9.64 2.39
N THR A 152 -6.74 -10.44 2.52
CA THR A 152 -6.65 -11.90 2.48
C THR A 152 -7.89 -12.54 1.87
N ASN A 153 -7.73 -13.73 1.28
CA ASN A 153 -8.81 -14.63 0.85
C ASN A 153 -9.20 -15.63 1.95
N ILE A 154 -8.48 -15.68 3.08
CA ILE A 154 -8.84 -16.45 4.28
C ILE A 154 -10.05 -15.81 4.94
N SER A 155 -10.96 -16.62 5.50
CA SER A 155 -12.18 -16.10 6.12
C SER A 155 -11.86 -15.20 7.33
N PRO A 156 -12.35 -13.96 7.40
CA PRO A 156 -12.09 -13.04 8.52
C PRO A 156 -12.62 -13.49 9.89
N LYS A 157 -13.48 -14.52 9.92
CA LYS A 157 -13.98 -15.15 11.14
C LYS A 157 -12.91 -16.04 11.80
N ASP A 158 -12.03 -16.63 10.99
CA ASP A 158 -11.03 -17.62 11.39
C ASP A 158 -9.70 -16.95 11.83
N ILE A 159 -9.56 -15.64 11.56
CA ILE A 159 -8.39 -14.85 11.96
C ILE A 159 -8.71 -14.06 13.24
N VAL A 160 -8.22 -14.57 14.37
CA VAL A 160 -8.31 -13.93 15.69
C VAL A 160 -7.32 -12.78 15.80
N LEU A 161 -7.78 -11.62 16.28
CA LEU A 161 -6.92 -10.45 16.54
C LEU A 161 -6.74 -10.20 18.05
N PRO A 162 -5.57 -9.71 18.50
CA PRO A 162 -5.21 -9.58 19.91
C PRO A 162 -6.17 -8.67 20.70
N LYS A 163 -6.79 -9.22 21.76
CA LYS A 163 -7.77 -8.48 22.58
C LYS A 163 -7.11 -7.39 23.42
N ASP A 164 -5.88 -7.65 23.86
CA ASP A 164 -4.99 -6.78 24.62
C ASP A 164 -4.54 -5.53 23.83
N GLU A 165 -4.41 -5.64 22.51
CA GLU A 165 -4.25 -4.48 21.60
C GLU A 165 -5.57 -3.71 21.34
N GLY A 166 -6.68 -4.13 21.95
CA GLY A 166 -7.97 -3.46 21.86
C GLY A 166 -8.86 -3.90 20.70
N TYR A 167 -8.59 -5.04 20.07
CA TYR A 167 -9.53 -5.66 19.11
C TYR A 167 -10.65 -6.43 19.81
N ARG A 168 -11.78 -6.56 19.13
CA ARG A 168 -12.97 -7.29 19.59
C ARG A 168 -13.62 -8.03 18.43
N PHE A 169 -14.29 -9.14 18.71
CA PHE A 169 -15.13 -9.78 17.70
C PHE A 169 -16.39 -8.94 17.41
N CYS A 170 -16.87 -8.96 16.18
CA CYS A 170 -18.17 -8.44 15.78
C CYS A 170 -19.02 -9.59 15.23
N SER A 171 -20.01 -10.03 16.02
CA SER A 171 -20.91 -11.13 15.68
C SER A 171 -21.76 -10.88 14.42
N VAL A 172 -22.08 -9.62 14.11
CA VAL A 172 -22.85 -9.28 12.90
C VAL A 172 -21.99 -9.38 11.64
N CYS A 173 -20.76 -8.86 11.68
CA CYS A 173 -19.84 -8.91 10.53
C CYS A 173 -18.96 -10.17 10.50
N GLN A 174 -19.10 -11.09 11.46
CA GLN A 174 -18.30 -12.30 11.63
C GLN A 174 -16.78 -12.07 11.45
N ARG A 175 -16.25 -11.02 12.08
CA ARG A 175 -14.83 -10.65 11.99
C ARG A 175 -14.36 -9.88 13.22
N PHE A 176 -13.05 -9.90 13.48
CA PHE A 176 -12.43 -9.02 14.48
C PHE A 176 -12.26 -7.59 13.95
N VAL A 177 -12.52 -6.62 14.83
CA VAL A 177 -12.46 -5.18 14.56
C VAL A 177 -11.89 -4.42 15.75
N LEU A 178 -11.30 -3.24 15.53
CA LEU A 178 -10.84 -2.38 16.61
C LEU A 178 -12.03 -1.93 17.48
N SER A 179 -11.86 -1.78 18.79
CA SER A 179 -12.97 -1.41 19.70
C SER A 179 -13.65 -0.08 19.39
N LEU A 180 -12.95 0.85 18.72
CA LEU A 180 -13.48 2.13 18.22
C LEU A 180 -14.17 2.02 16.85
N ASN A 181 -13.99 0.92 16.12
CA ASN A 181 -14.73 0.63 14.90
C ASN A 181 -16.13 0.13 15.27
N LYS A 182 -17.09 1.04 15.42
CA LYS A 182 -18.48 0.69 15.75
C LYS A 182 -19.20 0.14 14.51
N HIS A 183 -19.99 -0.93 14.72
CA HIS A 183 -20.84 -1.47 13.67
C HIS A 183 -21.97 -0.47 13.35
N CYS A 184 -22.16 -0.15 12.08
CA CYS A 184 -23.28 0.66 11.63
C CYS A 184 -24.44 -0.24 11.17
N ALA A 185 -25.48 -0.34 12.00
CA ALA A 185 -26.66 -1.15 11.70
C ALA A 185 -27.35 -0.77 10.37
N LYS A 186 -27.28 0.50 9.96
CA LYS A 186 -27.86 0.97 8.69
C LYS A 186 -27.12 0.51 7.43
N CYS A 187 -25.79 0.37 7.51
CA CYS A 187 -24.97 -0.13 6.40
C CYS A 187 -24.58 -1.61 6.56
N ASN A 188 -24.97 -2.25 7.67
CA ASN A 188 -24.58 -3.59 8.09
C ASN A 188 -23.06 -3.88 8.05
N VAL A 189 -22.22 -2.89 8.37
CA VAL A 189 -20.75 -3.01 8.34
C VAL A 189 -20.09 -2.32 9.53
N CYS A 190 -18.89 -2.78 9.91
CA CYS A 190 -17.94 -2.00 10.71
C CYS A 190 -17.08 -1.15 9.75
N PRO A 191 -17.39 0.16 9.56
CA PRO A 191 -16.98 0.93 8.39
C PRO A 191 -15.66 1.69 8.58
N SER A 192 -15.15 1.81 9.81
CA SER A 192 -13.91 2.54 10.03
C SER A 192 -12.74 1.79 9.42
N LYS A 193 -11.88 2.54 8.75
CA LYS A 193 -10.60 2.07 8.18
C LYS A 193 -9.40 2.76 8.82
N ASP A 194 -9.65 3.84 9.56
CA ASP A 194 -8.64 4.66 10.25
C ASP A 194 -8.83 4.70 11.78
N GLY A 195 -9.46 3.63 12.30
CA GLY A 195 -9.66 3.33 13.73
C GLY A 195 -10.29 4.43 14.59
N ARG A 196 -10.89 5.43 13.96
CA ARG A 196 -11.78 6.41 14.59
C ARG A 196 -13.22 5.95 14.42
N GLU A 197 -14.12 6.40 15.28
CA GLU A 197 -15.55 6.18 15.05
C GLU A 197 -16.01 6.96 13.80
N TRP A 198 -16.58 6.25 12.83
CA TRP A 198 -17.16 6.83 11.62
C TRP A 198 -18.67 6.99 11.81
N LYS A 199 -19.25 8.00 11.17
CA LYS A 199 -20.67 8.32 11.28
C LYS A 199 -21.41 7.97 9.99
N HIS A 200 -22.64 7.51 10.12
CA HIS A 200 -23.53 7.30 8.97
C HIS A 200 -24.12 8.63 8.50
N CYS A 201 -24.06 8.91 7.20
CA CYS A 201 -24.80 10.01 6.59
C CYS A 201 -26.06 9.45 5.91
N SER A 202 -27.23 9.73 6.47
CA SER A 202 -28.51 9.25 5.92
C SER A 202 -28.73 9.70 4.47
N THR A 203 -28.39 10.95 4.12
CA THR A 203 -28.58 11.50 2.76
C THR A 203 -27.67 10.88 1.70
N CYS A 204 -26.53 10.30 2.09
CA CYS A 204 -25.65 9.57 1.18
C CYS A 204 -25.71 8.04 1.40
N GLU A 205 -26.57 7.58 2.29
CA GLU A 205 -26.75 6.18 2.73
C GLU A 205 -25.46 5.44 3.08
N LYS A 206 -24.41 6.16 3.47
CA LYS A 206 -23.06 5.62 3.66
C LYS A 206 -22.36 6.14 4.89
N CYS A 207 -21.48 5.31 5.43
CA CYS A 207 -20.59 5.69 6.52
C CYS A 207 -19.42 6.53 6.02
N VAL A 208 -19.10 7.60 6.75
CA VAL A 208 -18.05 8.56 6.41
C VAL A 208 -17.22 8.90 7.63
N LYS A 209 -15.99 9.36 7.38
CA LYS A 209 -15.06 9.83 8.43
C LYS A 209 -15.74 10.91 9.29
N PRO A 210 -15.44 10.98 10.60
CA PRO A 210 -16.10 11.92 11.51
C PRO A 210 -15.92 13.40 11.10
N SER A 211 -14.78 13.72 10.47
CA SER A 211 -14.48 15.07 9.96
C SER A 211 -15.19 15.45 8.66
N TRP A 212 -15.90 14.53 8.00
CA TRP A 212 -16.64 14.82 6.76
C TRP A 212 -18.05 15.33 7.09
N ARG A 213 -18.62 16.17 6.23
CA ARG A 213 -20.01 16.68 6.33
C ARG A 213 -20.69 16.52 4.97
N HIS A 214 -22.01 16.33 4.97
CA HIS A 214 -22.78 16.33 3.73
C HIS A 214 -22.87 17.76 3.18
N CYS A 215 -22.49 17.93 1.93
CA CYS A 215 -22.62 19.19 1.19
C CYS A 215 -23.86 19.10 0.29
N ALA A 216 -24.95 19.76 0.70
CA ALA A 216 -26.20 19.73 -0.07
C ALA A 216 -26.02 20.25 -1.52
N PRO A 217 -25.31 21.37 -1.80
CA PRO A 217 -25.04 21.80 -3.17
C PRO A 217 -24.27 20.79 -4.05
N CYS A 218 -23.50 19.89 -3.45
CA CYS A 218 -22.73 18.87 -4.17
C CYS A 218 -23.31 17.45 -4.06
N GLY A 219 -24.44 17.27 -3.38
CA GLY A 219 -25.07 15.96 -3.13
C GLY A 219 -24.21 14.92 -2.41
N ARG A 220 -23.06 15.30 -1.85
CA ARG A 220 -22.04 14.35 -1.38
C ARG A 220 -21.41 14.75 -0.05
N CYS A 221 -20.94 13.75 0.70
CA CYS A 221 -20.07 13.99 1.85
C CYS A 221 -18.66 14.36 1.40
N ALA A 222 -18.09 15.40 2.00
CA ALA A 222 -16.73 15.87 1.77
C ALA A 222 -16.13 16.48 3.06
N LEU A 223 -14.89 16.94 3.03
CA LEU A 223 -14.36 17.83 4.07
C LEU A 223 -15.07 19.20 4.03
N PRO A 224 -15.19 19.94 5.14
CA PRO A 224 -15.84 21.25 5.15
C PRO A 224 -15.28 22.19 4.08
N ASP A 225 -13.96 22.35 4.03
CA ASP A 225 -13.24 23.28 3.14
C ASP A 225 -13.01 22.71 1.72
N HIS A 226 -13.87 21.80 1.26
CA HIS A 226 -13.82 21.32 -0.13
C HIS A 226 -14.34 22.38 -1.12
N PRO A 227 -13.81 22.43 -2.35
CA PRO A 227 -14.34 23.31 -3.37
C PRO A 227 -15.71 22.82 -3.84
N CYS A 228 -16.77 23.55 -3.45
CA CYS A 228 -18.13 23.33 -3.93
C CYS A 228 -18.27 23.79 -5.39
N GLY A 229 -19.18 23.17 -6.15
CA GLY A 229 -19.51 23.58 -7.52
C GLY A 229 -18.47 23.25 -8.60
N LEU A 230 -17.26 22.85 -8.22
CA LEU A 230 -16.37 22.12 -9.12
C LEU A 230 -16.85 20.66 -9.20
N SER A 231 -17.14 20.19 -10.41
CA SER A 231 -17.41 18.78 -10.71
C SER A 231 -16.30 17.87 -10.18
N GLU A 232 -16.61 16.60 -9.93
CA GLU A 232 -15.57 15.63 -9.52
C GLU A 232 -14.56 15.43 -10.65
N GLY A 233 -13.43 16.11 -10.51
CA GLY A 233 -12.53 16.38 -11.63
C GLY A 233 -12.94 17.64 -12.38
N THR A 234 -11.98 18.55 -12.54
CA THR A 234 -11.98 19.42 -13.72
C THR A 234 -11.88 18.51 -14.94
N GLU A 235 -12.99 18.23 -15.59
CA GLU A 235 -12.94 17.69 -16.94
C GLU A 235 -12.18 18.72 -17.80
N GLY A 236 -11.06 18.29 -18.39
CA GLY A 236 -10.19 19.15 -19.20
C GLY A 236 -8.72 19.21 -18.77
N CYS A 237 -7.92 19.92 -19.57
CA CYS A 237 -6.48 20.01 -19.37
C CYS A 237 -6.11 20.86 -18.14
N PHE A 238 -5.45 20.25 -17.15
CA PHE A 238 -4.85 20.94 -15.99
C PHE A 238 -3.92 22.12 -16.30
N ASN A 239 -3.43 22.29 -17.54
CA ASN A 239 -2.59 23.44 -17.92
C ASN A 239 -3.41 24.60 -18.56
N CYS A 240 -4.62 24.38 -19.08
CA CYS A 240 -5.39 25.40 -19.83
C CYS A 240 -6.91 25.39 -19.61
N GLY A 241 -7.44 24.53 -18.75
CA GLY A 241 -8.87 24.40 -18.46
C GLY A 241 -9.74 23.78 -19.56
N SER A 242 -9.19 23.47 -20.74
CA SER A 242 -10.00 23.02 -21.89
C SER A 242 -10.52 21.59 -21.72
N LEU A 243 -11.84 21.44 -21.70
CA LEU A 243 -12.59 20.17 -21.70
C LEU A 243 -12.23 19.21 -22.85
N LYS A 244 -11.73 19.73 -23.98
CA LYS A 244 -11.54 18.96 -25.22
C LYS A 244 -10.38 17.96 -25.19
N HIS A 245 -9.49 18.01 -24.19
CA HIS A 245 -8.32 17.13 -24.13
C HIS A 245 -7.76 16.95 -22.72
N LYS A 246 -7.11 15.81 -22.47
CA LYS A 246 -6.35 15.55 -21.23
C LYS A 246 -4.96 16.21 -21.31
N ARG A 247 -4.34 16.49 -20.15
CA ARG A 247 -3.05 17.23 -20.02
C ARG A 247 -1.96 16.85 -21.03
N LYS A 248 -1.81 15.56 -21.38
CA LYS A 248 -0.78 15.07 -22.31
C LYS A 248 -0.95 15.57 -23.76
N ALA A 249 -2.16 15.95 -24.18
CA ALA A 249 -2.48 16.42 -25.53
C ALA A 249 -2.80 17.94 -25.54
N CYS A 250 -2.13 18.70 -24.67
CA CYS A 250 -2.46 20.09 -24.38
C CYS A 250 -1.52 21.03 -25.15
N PRO A 251 -2.00 21.83 -26.13
CA PRO A 251 -1.15 22.59 -27.06
C PRO A 251 -0.29 23.68 -26.38
N VAL A 252 -0.69 24.10 -25.18
CA VAL A 252 0.10 24.99 -24.30
C VAL A 252 1.40 24.33 -23.81
N GLN A 253 1.47 22.99 -23.81
CA GLN A 253 2.66 22.23 -23.38
C GLN A 253 3.66 22.01 -24.53
N ASP A 254 3.19 21.86 -25.78
CA ASP A 254 4.07 21.78 -26.96
C ASP A 254 4.74 23.12 -27.31
N SER A 255 4.03 24.23 -27.11
CA SER A 255 4.58 25.58 -27.28
C SER A 255 5.67 25.93 -26.25
N GLN A 256 5.72 25.24 -25.10
CA GLN A 256 6.84 25.35 -24.16
C GLN A 256 8.02 24.45 -24.54
N ARG A 257 7.78 23.22 -25.00
CA ARG A 257 8.83 22.29 -25.47
C ARG A 257 9.57 22.79 -26.71
N THR A 258 8.86 23.43 -27.65
CA THR A 258 9.46 24.02 -28.85
C THR A 258 10.34 25.25 -28.55
N ARG A 259 10.10 25.96 -27.45
CA ARG A 259 10.96 27.09 -27.01
C ARG A 259 12.25 26.66 -26.30
N SER A 260 12.31 25.48 -25.68
CA SER A 260 13.52 24.99 -24.99
C SER A 260 14.59 24.40 -25.92
N ASN A 261 14.26 24.09 -27.19
CA ASN A 261 15.18 23.50 -28.18
C ASN A 261 15.77 24.54 -29.17
N ARG A 262 16.14 25.74 -28.68
CA ARG A 262 17.00 26.66 -29.46
C ARG A 262 18.46 26.52 -28.99
N PRO A 263 19.43 26.26 -29.90
CA PRO A 263 20.84 26.24 -29.53
C PRO A 263 21.31 27.64 -29.11
N ASN A 264 22.17 27.68 -28.10
CA ASN A 264 22.66 28.92 -27.49
C ASN A 264 23.56 29.72 -28.44
N ALA A 265 23.12 30.91 -28.86
CA ALA A 265 23.96 31.91 -29.53
C ALA A 265 24.24 33.08 -28.57
N LYS A 266 25.48 33.57 -28.54
CA LYS A 266 25.98 34.53 -27.52
C LYS A 266 25.60 35.98 -27.82
N SER A 267 24.91 36.63 -26.87
CA SER A 267 24.96 38.06 -26.48
C SER A 267 23.88 38.27 -25.40
N GLY A 268 23.86 39.28 -24.52
CA GLY A 268 24.76 40.40 -24.26
C GLY A 268 23.99 41.51 -23.54
N SER A 269 24.40 41.88 -22.31
CA SER A 269 23.90 43.03 -21.51
C SER A 269 22.48 42.99 -20.88
N LYS A 270 22.47 43.14 -19.54
CA LYS A 270 21.55 43.89 -18.64
C LYS A 270 20.10 44.23 -19.09
N ASN A 271 19.09 43.91 -18.26
CA ASN A 271 18.66 44.83 -17.18
C ASN A 271 17.62 44.22 -16.20
N VAL A 272 17.31 44.98 -15.13
CA VAL A 272 16.65 44.53 -13.87
C VAL A 272 15.14 44.82 -13.84
N SER A 273 14.37 43.95 -13.18
CA SER A 273 13.14 44.31 -12.44
C SER A 273 12.91 43.33 -11.26
N HIS A 274 12.16 43.74 -10.23
CA HIS A 274 12.48 43.37 -8.84
C HIS A 274 11.26 42.91 -7.99
N CYS A 275 11.42 41.77 -7.31
CA CYS A 275 10.71 41.32 -6.08
C CYS A 275 9.16 41.16 -6.10
N PRO A 276 8.56 40.52 -5.06
CA PRO A 276 9.09 39.57 -4.07
C PRO A 276 8.32 38.21 -4.18
N ASN A 277 8.35 37.20 -3.29
CA ASN A 277 9.13 36.87 -2.11
C ASN A 277 9.26 35.32 -2.03
N GLN A 278 10.44 34.73 -1.83
CA GLN A 278 10.58 33.34 -1.36
C GLN A 278 11.79 33.18 -0.42
N LYS A 279 11.55 32.65 0.79
CA LYS A 279 12.59 32.41 1.81
C LYS A 279 13.61 31.36 1.31
N PRO A 280 14.93 31.57 1.48
CA PRO A 280 15.94 30.63 0.99
C PRO A 280 15.94 29.33 1.79
N LYS A 281 15.90 28.18 1.09
CA LYS A 281 16.11 26.86 1.69
C LYS A 281 17.57 26.72 2.12
N ALA A 282 17.81 26.43 3.40
CA ALA A 282 19.16 26.18 3.91
C ALA A 282 19.82 24.97 3.22
N LYS A 283 21.10 25.13 2.81
CA LYS A 283 21.90 24.03 2.25
C LYS A 283 22.06 22.91 3.28
N ARG A 284 21.68 21.68 2.92
CA ARG A 284 21.89 20.48 3.76
C ARG A 284 23.40 20.24 3.91
N LYS A 285 23.91 20.26 5.15
CA LYS A 285 25.29 19.85 5.46
C LYS A 285 25.45 18.33 5.29
N SER A 286 26.64 17.90 4.87
CA SER A 286 26.98 16.49 4.62
C SER A 286 27.01 15.64 5.90
N GLY A 287 26.87 14.32 5.74
CA GLY A 287 26.68 13.38 6.86
C GLY A 287 27.79 13.34 7.91
N ALA A 288 29.03 13.68 7.53
CA ALA A 288 30.18 13.74 8.44
C ALA A 288 29.96 14.73 9.60
N ALA A 289 29.42 15.92 9.31
CA ALA A 289 29.17 16.95 10.32
C ALA A 289 28.10 16.55 11.36
N ARG A 290 27.27 15.54 11.06
CA ARG A 290 26.25 15.02 11.99
C ARG A 290 26.80 13.99 12.98
N ARG A 291 27.92 13.31 12.66
CA ARG A 291 28.57 12.36 13.59
C ARG A 291 29.37 13.09 14.67
N ALA A 292 30.13 14.14 14.30
CA ALA A 292 30.90 14.95 15.26
C ALA A 292 30.02 15.55 16.37
N LYS A 293 28.84 16.09 16.02
CA LYS A 293 27.88 16.61 17.00
C LYS A 293 27.19 15.55 17.87
N LYS A 294 27.22 14.27 17.51
CA LYS A 294 26.68 13.20 18.36
C LYS A 294 27.70 12.75 19.40
N LEU A 295 28.99 12.73 19.05
CA LEU A 295 30.07 12.37 19.98
C LEU A 295 30.29 13.46 21.04
N ALA A 296 30.28 14.74 20.65
CA ALA A 296 30.42 15.86 21.59
C ALA A 296 29.24 16.03 22.58
N ALA A 297 28.10 15.38 22.33
CA ALA A 297 26.91 15.41 23.19
C ALA A 297 26.74 14.11 24.00
N GLN A 298 27.81 13.31 24.11
CA GLN A 298 27.88 12.09 24.93
C GLN A 298 29.09 12.15 25.88
N SER A 299 29.64 13.34 26.10
CA SER A 299 30.84 13.63 26.91
C SER A 299 30.64 14.85 27.82
N GLU A 300 29.38 15.13 28.17
CA GLU A 300 28.91 16.02 29.26
C GLU A 300 27.89 15.23 30.08
#